data_AF-A0A486VZ68-F1
#
_entry.id   AF-A0A486VZ68-F1
#
_cell.length_a   1.000
_cell.length_b   1.000
_cell.length_c   1.000
_cell.angle_alpha   90.00
_cell.angle_beta   90.00
_cell.angle_gamma   90.00
#
_symmetry.space_group_name_H-M   'P 1'
#
loop_
_entity.id
_entity.type
_entity.pdbx_description
1 polymer ?
#
loop_
_entity_poly.entity_id
_entity_poly.type
_entity_poly.pdbx_seq_one_letter_code
_entity_poly.pdbx_strand_id
1 'polypeptide(L)' 'MDEKKLKALAAELAKGLKTEADLNAFSRMLTKLTVETALNAELTDHFGHEKNAPKLGSNTRNGY' A
#
# COMPACT_ATOMS: atom_id res chain seq x y z
N MET A 1 -4.88 -13.63 -6.13
CA MET A 1 -6.20 -12.98 -6.10
C MET A 1 -7.10 -13.80 -7.02
N ASP A 2 -8.21 -14.32 -6.53
CA ASP A 2 -9.15 -15.12 -7.32
C ASP A 2 -10.14 -14.23 -8.09
N GLU A 3 -10.63 -14.71 -9.23
CA GLU A 3 -11.53 -13.95 -10.11
C GLU A 3 -12.81 -13.48 -9.40
N LYS A 4 -13.33 -14.30 -8.48
CA LYS A 4 -14.54 -13.97 -7.71
C LYS A 4 -14.30 -12.77 -6.78
N LYS A 5 -13.17 -12.74 -6.07
CA LYS A 5 -12.78 -11.56 -5.26
C LYS A 5 -12.52 -10.34 -6.12
N LEU A 6 -11.95 -10.50 -7.32
CA LEU A 6 -11.72 -9.38 -8.23
C LEU A 6 -13.04 -8.75 -8.69
N LYS A 7 -14.03 -9.57 -9.06
CA LYS A 7 -15.37 -9.07 -9.44
C LYS A 7 -16.09 -8.39 -8.28
N ALA A 8 -15.98 -8.92 -7.06
CA ALA A 8 -16.55 -8.28 -5.88
C ALA A 8 -15.91 -6.91 -5.59
N LEU A 9 -14.58 -6.81 -5.72
CA LEU A 9 -13.86 -5.55 -5.58
C LEU A 9 -14.27 -4.54 -6.65
N ALA A 10 -14.38 -4.97 -7.91
CA ALA A 10 -14.83 -4.12 -9.01
C ALA A 10 -16.25 -3.59 -8.78
N ALA A 11 -17.17 -4.41 -8.28
CA ALA A 11 -18.53 -4.00 -7.94
C ALA A 11 -18.56 -2.95 -6.81
N GLU A 12 -17.67 -3.05 -5.83
CA GLU A 12 -17.56 -2.05 -4.76
C GLU A 12 -16.98 -0.73 -5.27
N LEU A 13 -15.91 -0.79 -6.09
CA LEU A 13 -15.30 0.40 -6.69
C LEU A 13 -16.26 1.15 -7.62
N ALA A 14 -17.09 0.43 -8.36
CA ALA A 14 -18.08 1.03 -9.26
C ALA A 14 -19.14 1.88 -8.53
N LYS A 15 -19.36 1.68 -7.22
CA LYS A 15 -20.27 2.53 -6.43
C LYS A 15 -19.68 3.92 -6.17
N GLY A 16 -18.35 4.01 -6.08
CA GLY A 16 -17.61 5.22 -5.74
C GLY A 16 -17.06 5.98 -6.94
N LEU A 17 -16.64 5.29 -8.00
CA LEU A 17 -16.01 5.86 -9.18
C LEU A 17 -17.06 6.20 -10.25
N LYS A 18 -17.37 7.50 -10.40
CA LYS A 18 -18.41 7.97 -11.34
C LYS A 18 -17.83 8.55 -12.62
N THR A 19 -16.58 9.01 -12.57
CA THR A 19 -15.90 9.68 -13.68
C THR A 19 -14.54 9.05 -13.98
N GLU A 20 -14.02 9.31 -15.18
CA GLU A 20 -12.65 8.93 -15.53
C GLU A 20 -11.61 9.61 -14.63
N ALA A 21 -11.90 10.82 -14.15
CA ALA A 21 -11.04 11.54 -13.21
C ALA A 21 -10.96 10.80 -11.86
N ASP A 22 -12.08 10.30 -11.34
CA ASP A 22 -12.10 9.49 -10.11
C ASP A 22 -11.28 8.20 -10.29
N LEU A 23 -11.41 7.54 -11.44
CA LEU A 23 -10.64 6.33 -11.75
C LEU A 23 -9.14 6.62 -11.79
N ASN A 24 -8.72 7.70 -12.46
CA ASN A 24 -7.31 8.10 -12.51
C ASN A 24 -6.76 8.45 -11.11
N ALA A 25 -7.53 9.17 -10.29
CA ALA A 25 -7.16 9.48 -8.91
C ALA A 25 -7.00 8.21 -8.07
N PHE A 26 -7.95 7.27 -8.20
CA PHE A 26 -7.90 5.98 -7.52
C PHE A 26 -6.68 5.15 -7.96
N SER A 27 -6.41 5.04 -9.26
CA SER A 27 -5.24 4.31 -9.77
C SER A 27 -3.93 4.86 -9.21
N ARG A 28 -3.76 6.19 -9.17
CA ARG A 28 -2.57 6.83 -8.58
C ARG A 28 -2.43 6.51 -7.10
N MET A 29 -3.53 6.58 -6.35
CA MET A 29 -3.55 6.26 -4.92
C MET A 29 -3.21 4.79 -4.66
N LEU A 30 -3.79 3.87 -5.44
CA LEU A 30 -3.53 2.44 -5.34
C LEU A 30 -2.06 2.12 -5.65
N THR A 31 -1.50 2.71 -6.70
CA THR A 31 -0.07 2.57 -7.02
C THR A 31 0.81 3.07 -5.88
N LYS A 32 0.55 4.28 -5.37
CA LYS A 32 1.30 4.85 -4.25
C LYS A 32 1.26 3.92 -3.04
N LEU A 33 0.08 3.50 -2.61
CA LEU A 33 -0.08 2.63 -1.45
C LEU A 33 0.65 1.29 -1.62
N THR A 34 0.60 0.71 -2.82
CA THR A 34 1.25 -0.57 -3.12
C THR A 34 2.77 -0.44 -3.05
N VAL A 35 3.33 0.62 -3.65
CA VAL A 35 4.77 0.90 -3.63
C VAL A 35 5.25 1.22 -2.21
N GLU A 36 4.54 2.08 -1.48
CA GLU A 36 4.88 2.40 -0.09
C GLU A 36 4.81 1.16 0.81
N THR A 37 3.86 0.26 0.59
CA THR A 37 3.75 -0.99 1.36
C THR A 37 4.92 -1.92 1.06
N ALA A 38 5.27 -2.10 -0.22
CA ALA A 38 6.41 -2.93 -0.62
C ALA A 38 7.73 -2.38 -0.05
N LEU A 39 7.98 -1.08 -0.20
CA LEU A 39 9.18 -0.42 0.35
C LEU A 39 9.24 -0.51 1.87
N ASN A 40 8.10 -0.34 2.57
CA ASN A 40 8.09 -0.47 4.03
C ASN A 40 8.41 -1.88 4.51
N ALA A 41 7.95 -2.91 3.79
CA ALA A 41 8.31 -4.31 4.07
C ALA A 41 9.81 -4.54 3.85
N GLU A 42 10.38 -4.05 2.74
CA GLU A 42 11.82 -4.12 2.50
C GLU A 42 12.63 -3.40 3.60
N LEU A 43 12.15 -2.26 4.08
CA LEU A 43 12.77 -1.56 5.22
C LEU A 43 12.66 -2.36 6.52
N THR A 44 11.56 -3.09 6.74
CA THR A 44 11.44 -3.99 7.91
C THR A 44 12.47 -5.09 7.82
N ASP A 45 12.59 -5.73 6.67
CA ASP A 45 13.53 -6.82 6.45
C ASP A 45 14.99 -6.34 6.61
N HIS A 46 15.32 -5.17 6.07
CA HIS A 46 16.65 -4.59 6.19
C HIS A 46 17.04 -4.20 7.63
N PHE A 47 16.12 -3.61 8.39
CA PHE A 47 16.40 -3.19 9.77
C PHE A 47 16.13 -4.27 10.82
N GLY A 48 15.46 -5.37 10.45
CA GLY A 48 15.06 -6.43 11.36
C GLY A 48 13.96 -6.02 12.36
N HIS A 49 13.27 -4.90 12.10
CA HIS A 49 12.18 -4.44 12.95
C HIS A 49 11.20 -3.49 12.23
N GLU A 50 9.98 -3.48 12.77
CA GLU A 50 8.92 -2.59 12.34
C GLU A 50 9.17 -1.13 12.73
N LYS A 51 8.46 -0.22 12.06
CA LYS A 51 8.48 1.20 12.44
C LYS A 51 7.90 1.36 13.86
N ASN A 52 8.61 2.12 14.71
CA ASN A 52 8.32 2.32 16.13
C ASN A 52 8.52 1.10 17.05
N ALA A 53 9.04 -0.02 16.54
CA ALA A 53 9.47 -1.13 17.38
C ALA A 53 10.86 -0.84 18.01
N PRO A 54 11.23 -1.51 19.12
CA PRO A 54 12.56 -1.39 19.70
C PRO A 54 13.66 -1.70 18.67
N LYS A 55 14.71 -0.87 18.65
CA LYS A 55 15.78 -1.04 17.68
C LYS A 55 16.57 -2.33 17.93
N LEU A 56 16.90 -3.05 16.87
CA LEU A 56 17.65 -4.32 16.94
C LEU A 56 19.09 -4.15 16.44
N GLY A 57 19.38 -3.05 15.74
CA GLY A 57 20.70 -2.72 15.19
C GLY A 57 21.18 -1.29 15.52
N SER A 58 22.29 -0.89 14.90
CA SER A 58 22.88 0.45 15.06
C SER A 58 22.09 1.54 14.34
N ASN A 59 21.38 1.19 13.27
CA ASN A 59 20.62 2.13 12.45
C ASN A 59 19.16 2.25 12.92
N THR A 60 18.56 3.40 12.66
CA THR A 60 17.16 3.71 13.03
C THR A 60 16.40 4.27 11.84
N ARG A 61 15.10 3.97 11.74
CA ARG A 61 14.22 4.61 10.76
C ARG A 61 14.06 6.10 11.10
N ASN A 62 14.39 6.98 10.15
CA ASN A 62 14.42 8.43 10.35
C ASN A 62 13.54 9.19 9.34
N GLY A 63 12.34 8.66 9.07
CA GLY A 63 11.39 9.21 8.10
C GLY A 63 9.97 9.30 8.67
N TYR A 64 9.10 9.99 7.94
CA TYR A 64 7.69 10.23 8.31
C TYR A 64 6.79 9.01 8.16
#